data_AF-A0A127QCA4-F1
#
_entry.id   AF-A0A127QCA4-F1
#
_cell.length_a   1.000
_cell.length_b   1.000
_cell.length_c   1.000
_cell.angle_alpha   90.00
_cell.angle_beta   90.00
_cell.angle_gamma   90.00
#
_symmetry.space_group_name_H-M   'P 1'
#
loop_
_entity.id
_entity.type
_entity.pdbx_description
1 polymer ?
#
loop_
_entity_poly.entity_id
_entity_poly.type
_entity_poly.pdbx_seq_one_letter_code
_entity_poly.pdbx_strand_id
1 'polypeptide(L)'
;MKLKPFENYIGDDFCINYVGIRADEDRVGYISHKPNIRAVFPFREDGIAYEGVQRILEESGLGMPPYTEWGRTRSGCFFCFYQQKIEWVRLKKRYPDLYEEAKSYEKPNHINGNVFYWCGNESLTELEKPERMALIESNWNKSQERLGKQQFNLSLAQTLGGLKVEPQRREGCLICQL
;
A
#
# COMPACT_ATOMS: atom_id res chain seq x y z
N MET A 1 7.31 16.52 3.07
CA MET A 1 7.35 16.73 1.61
C MET A 1 6.00 17.04 0.96
N LYS A 2 4.84 16.60 1.50
CA LYS A 2 3.54 16.80 0.82
C LYS A 2 2.58 17.80 1.48
N LEU A 3 2.61 17.89 2.83
CA LEU A 3 1.67 18.74 3.58
C LEU A 3 1.94 20.25 3.42
N LYS A 4 3.17 20.71 3.69
CA LYS A 4 3.53 22.13 3.54
C LYS A 4 3.25 22.69 2.13
N PRO A 5 3.60 22.00 1.02
CA PRO A 5 3.23 22.47 -0.32
C PRO A 5 1.72 22.54 -0.54
N PHE A 6 0.95 21.57 -0.01
CA PHE A 6 -0.51 21.58 -0.09
C PHE A 6 -1.11 22.77 0.68
N GLU A 7 -0.65 23.03 1.90
CA GLU A 7 -1.10 24.18 2.70
C GLU A 7 -0.70 25.54 2.10
N ASN A 8 0.45 25.60 1.43
CA ASN A 8 0.89 26.79 0.70
C ASN A 8 0.06 27.03 -0.56
N TYR A 9 -0.32 25.96 -1.26
CA TYR A 9 -1.17 26.05 -2.45
C TYR A 9 -2.57 26.58 -2.12
N ILE A 10 -3.16 26.16 -0.99
CA ILE A 10 -4.46 26.65 -0.52
C ILE A 10 -4.37 28.09 0.02
N GLY A 11 -3.26 28.44 0.68
CA GLY A 11 -3.13 29.75 1.32
C GLY A 11 -4.16 29.93 2.43
N ASP A 12 -5.00 30.95 2.29
CA ASP A 12 -6.04 31.35 3.23
C ASP A 12 -7.47 31.06 2.71
N ASP A 13 -7.60 30.49 1.51
CA ASP A 13 -8.89 30.17 0.92
C ASP A 13 -9.61 29.05 1.68
N PHE A 14 -10.93 29.10 1.71
CA PHE A 14 -11.73 28.02 2.28
C PHE A 14 -11.65 26.77 1.40
N CYS A 15 -11.20 25.65 2.00
CA CYS A 15 -11.02 24.39 1.31
C CYS A 15 -11.70 23.25 2.07
N ILE A 16 -12.53 22.47 1.36
CA ILE A 16 -12.99 21.17 1.84
C ILE A 16 -12.12 20.10 1.19
N ASN A 17 -11.32 19.42 2.00
CA ASN A 17 -10.40 18.38 1.57
C ASN A 17 -11.04 16.99 1.76
N TYR A 18 -11.53 16.40 0.66
CA TYR A 18 -12.08 15.06 0.66
C TYR A 18 -10.97 14.02 0.61
N VAL A 19 -10.89 13.17 1.64
CA VAL A 19 -9.84 12.16 1.76
C VAL A 19 -10.47 10.76 1.78
N GLY A 20 -10.09 9.93 0.81
CA GLY A 20 -10.58 8.56 0.65
C GLY A 20 -9.93 7.54 1.60
N ILE A 21 -9.91 7.82 2.92
CA ILE A 21 -9.55 6.81 3.92
C ILE A 21 -10.77 5.92 4.16
N ARG A 22 -10.59 4.62 4.01
CA ARG A 22 -11.66 3.62 4.16
C ARG A 22 -12.00 3.36 5.62
N ALA A 23 -13.17 2.78 5.86
CA ALA A 23 -13.61 2.39 7.20
C ALA A 23 -12.76 1.29 7.85
N ASP A 24 -12.15 0.40 7.05
CA ASP A 24 -11.29 -0.71 7.50
C ASP A 24 -9.84 -0.29 7.78
N GLU A 25 -9.48 0.97 7.58
CA GLU A 25 -8.11 1.46 7.79
C GLU A 25 -7.91 1.99 9.21
N ASP A 26 -7.05 1.33 9.97
CA ASP A 26 -6.63 1.79 11.31
C ASP A 26 -5.58 2.90 11.24
N ARG A 27 -5.97 4.05 10.68
CA ARG A 27 -5.15 5.27 10.69
C ARG A 27 -6.00 6.52 10.81
N VAL A 28 -5.47 7.53 11.49
CA VAL A 28 -6.07 8.87 11.55
C VAL A 28 -5.64 9.63 10.29
N GLY A 29 -6.61 10.16 9.56
CA GLY A 29 -6.33 11.01 8.41
C GLY A 29 -5.65 12.30 8.85
N TYR A 30 -4.95 12.94 7.92
CA TYR A 30 -4.35 14.23 8.22
C TYR A 30 -5.44 15.27 8.49
N ILE A 31 -5.37 15.91 9.66
CA ILE A 31 -6.22 17.03 10.07
C ILE A 31 -5.33 18.27 10.05
N SER A 32 -5.58 19.20 9.13
CA SER A 32 -4.80 20.44 9.06
C SER A 32 -5.02 21.27 10.32
N HIS A 33 -3.95 21.93 10.79
CA HIS A 33 -4.04 22.90 11.87
C HIS A 33 -4.60 24.26 11.42
N LYS A 34 -4.75 24.48 10.10
CA LYS A 34 -5.32 25.70 9.55
C LYS A 34 -6.86 25.68 9.63
N PRO A 35 -7.52 26.72 10.15
CA PRO A 35 -8.97 26.73 10.32
C PRO A 35 -9.75 26.83 9.00
N ASN A 36 -9.13 27.31 7.92
CA ASN A 36 -9.74 27.41 6.58
C ASN A 36 -9.79 26.07 5.83
N ILE A 37 -9.12 25.02 6.34
CA ILE A 37 -9.06 23.70 5.70
C ILE A 37 -9.86 22.69 6.53
N ARG A 38 -10.95 22.18 5.96
CA ARG A 38 -11.78 21.14 6.59
C ARG A 38 -11.57 19.81 5.89
N ALA A 39 -11.01 18.83 6.59
CA ALA A 39 -10.92 17.45 6.11
C ALA A 39 -12.25 16.71 6.29
N VAL A 40 -12.65 15.93 5.29
CA VAL A 40 -13.86 15.07 5.32
C VAL A 40 -13.46 13.66 4.87
N PHE A 41 -14.03 12.63 5.51
CA PHE A 41 -13.65 11.23 5.28
C PHE A 41 -14.85 10.38 4.87
N PRO A 42 -15.40 10.54 3.64
CA PRO A 42 -16.67 9.92 3.26
C PRO A 42 -16.67 8.40 3.43
N PHE A 43 -15.63 7.70 2.97
CA PHE A 43 -15.60 6.24 3.05
C PHE A 43 -15.53 5.72 4.49
N ARG A 44 -14.94 6.48 5.40
CA ARG A 44 -14.91 6.12 6.82
C ARG A 44 -16.25 6.40 7.48
N GLU A 45 -16.84 7.56 7.20
CA GLU A 45 -18.14 7.98 7.71
C GLU A 45 -19.28 7.06 7.23
N ASP A 46 -19.21 6.60 5.97
CA ASP A 46 -20.19 5.72 5.34
C ASP A 46 -19.93 4.23 5.57
N GLY A 47 -18.91 3.86 6.36
CA GLY A 47 -18.60 2.45 6.63
C GLY A 47 -18.09 1.66 5.41
N ILE A 48 -17.56 2.34 4.39
CA ILE A 48 -17.07 1.75 3.15
C ILE A 48 -15.66 1.18 3.38
N ALA A 49 -15.58 -0.16 3.43
CA ALA A 49 -14.33 -0.90 3.44
C ALA A 49 -13.78 -1.11 2.02
N TYR A 50 -12.60 -1.73 1.89
CA TYR A 50 -11.95 -2.03 0.60
C TYR A 50 -12.87 -2.70 -0.42
N GLU A 51 -13.64 -3.72 -0.03
CA GLU A 51 -14.58 -4.38 -0.95
C GLU A 51 -15.66 -3.41 -1.48
N GLY A 52 -16.10 -2.48 -0.64
CA GLY A 52 -17.03 -1.43 -1.05
C GLY A 52 -16.40 -0.50 -2.09
N VAL A 53 -15.12 -0.14 -1.92
CA VAL A 53 -14.37 0.63 -2.93
C VAL A 53 -14.23 -0.14 -4.24
N GLN A 54 -13.91 -1.44 -4.19
CA GLN A 54 -13.82 -2.28 -5.38
C GLN A 54 -15.16 -2.31 -6.13
N ARG A 55 -16.27 -2.53 -5.41
CA ARG A 55 -17.61 -2.51 -5.99
C ARG A 55 -17.93 -1.17 -6.65
N ILE A 56 -17.63 -0.04 -5.99
CA ILE A 56 -17.82 1.30 -6.58
C ILE A 56 -17.04 1.44 -7.89
N LEU A 57 -15.79 0.99 -7.94
CA LEU A 57 -14.95 1.08 -9.14
C LEU A 57 -15.49 0.22 -10.29
N GLU A 58 -15.95 -0.99 -9.99
CA GLU A 58 -16.53 -1.91 -10.96
C GLU A 58 -17.88 -1.42 -11.50
N GLU A 59 -18.80 -1.01 -10.61
CA GLU A 59 -20.12 -0.48 -10.97
C GLU A 59 -20.03 0.84 -11.76
N SER A 60 -18.98 1.64 -11.51
CA SER A 60 -18.70 2.86 -12.27
C SER A 60 -18.05 2.60 -13.63
N GLY A 61 -17.75 1.36 -13.97
CA GLY A 61 -17.08 0.99 -15.23
C GLY A 61 -15.60 1.38 -15.29
N LEU A 62 -14.98 1.75 -14.17
CA LEU A 62 -13.56 2.12 -14.10
C LEU A 62 -12.66 0.89 -13.96
N GLY A 63 -13.11 -0.11 -13.19
CA GLY A 63 -12.33 -1.31 -12.87
C GLY A 63 -11.15 -1.05 -11.93
N MET A 64 -10.35 -2.10 -11.70
CA MET A 64 -9.19 -2.02 -10.81
C MET A 64 -7.98 -1.40 -11.53
N PRO A 65 -7.11 -0.66 -10.81
CA PRO A 65 -5.92 -0.06 -11.41
C PRO A 65 -4.98 -1.13 -12.03
N PRO A 66 -4.35 -0.85 -13.19
CA PRO A 66 -3.53 -1.85 -13.91
C PRO A 66 -2.35 -2.43 -13.12
N TYR A 67 -1.84 -1.70 -12.12
CA TYR A 67 -0.74 -2.20 -11.30
C TYR A 67 -1.15 -3.40 -10.42
N THR A 68 -2.45 -3.55 -10.14
CA THR A 68 -2.95 -4.67 -9.34
C THR A 68 -2.82 -6.01 -10.09
N GLU A 69 -2.83 -5.99 -11.41
CA GLU A 69 -2.77 -7.17 -12.29
C GLU A 69 -1.49 -7.99 -12.09
N TRP A 70 -0.35 -7.31 -11.89
CA TRP A 70 0.92 -7.98 -11.65
C TRP A 70 1.21 -8.19 -10.16
N GLY A 71 0.22 -7.95 -9.30
CA GLY A 71 0.26 -8.28 -7.88
C GLY A 71 0.85 -7.18 -6.99
N ARG A 72 0.78 -5.92 -7.43
CA ARG A 72 1.08 -4.76 -6.57
C ARG A 72 -0.16 -4.30 -5.83
N THR A 73 0.00 -4.11 -4.52
CA THR A 73 -1.11 -3.85 -3.60
C THR A 73 -1.41 -2.38 -3.39
N ARG A 74 -0.42 -1.49 -3.61
CA ARG A 74 -0.54 -0.05 -3.34
C ARG A 74 -0.18 0.78 -4.56
N SER A 75 -0.94 1.85 -4.77
CA SER A 75 -0.63 2.90 -5.74
C SER A 75 0.62 3.68 -5.32
N GLY A 76 1.36 4.21 -6.30
CA GLY A 76 2.52 5.07 -6.08
C GLY A 76 3.67 4.76 -7.04
N CYS A 77 4.88 5.22 -6.72
CA CYS A 77 6.11 4.97 -7.48
C CYS A 77 6.43 3.47 -7.59
N PHE A 78 7.06 3.05 -8.69
CA PHE A 78 7.43 1.65 -8.93
C PHE A 78 8.44 1.09 -7.90
N PHE A 79 9.14 1.97 -7.17
CA PHE A 79 9.93 1.65 -5.99
C PHE A 79 9.28 2.25 -4.72
N CYS A 80 9.30 1.48 -3.63
CA CYS A 80 8.92 1.99 -2.32
C CYS A 80 9.57 1.16 -1.21
N PHE A 81 9.97 1.82 -0.13
CA PHE A 81 10.54 1.17 1.07
C PHE A 81 9.52 0.30 1.83
N TYR A 82 8.23 0.53 1.62
CA TYR A 82 7.19 -0.33 2.17
C TYR A 82 6.84 -1.51 1.25
N GLN A 83 7.34 -1.54 0.01
CA GLN A 83 7.01 -2.56 -0.97
C GLN A 83 7.39 -3.95 -0.45
N GLN A 84 6.49 -4.92 -0.63
CA GLN A 84 6.74 -6.28 -0.16
C GLN A 84 7.81 -6.95 -1.00
N LYS A 85 8.59 -7.85 -0.40
CA LYS A 85 9.62 -8.62 -1.13
C LYS A 85 9.06 -9.36 -2.35
N ILE A 86 7.83 -9.89 -2.24
CA ILE A 86 7.15 -10.51 -3.38
C ILE A 86 6.82 -9.52 -4.49
N GLU A 87 6.47 -8.27 -4.17
CA GLU A 87 6.21 -7.22 -5.15
C GLU A 87 7.51 -6.84 -5.88
N TRP A 88 8.67 -6.87 -5.21
CA TRP A 88 9.98 -6.72 -5.86
C TRP A 88 10.30 -7.86 -6.83
N VAL A 89 10.04 -9.12 -6.44
CA VAL A 89 10.21 -10.28 -7.34
C VAL A 89 9.30 -10.15 -8.57
N ARG A 90 8.04 -9.78 -8.38
CA ARG A 90 7.08 -9.54 -9.47
C ARG A 90 7.51 -8.38 -10.36
N LEU A 91 8.02 -7.29 -9.78
CA LEU A 91 8.57 -6.15 -10.52
C LEU A 91 9.73 -6.61 -11.42
N LYS A 92 10.70 -7.37 -10.89
CA LYS A 92 11.81 -7.90 -11.70
C LYS A 92 11.33 -8.78 -12.86
N LYS A 93 10.33 -9.63 -12.62
CA LYS A 93 9.78 -10.53 -13.66
C LYS A 93 9.00 -9.79 -14.74
N ARG A 94 8.26 -8.73 -14.38
CA ARG A 94 7.34 -8.02 -15.30
C ARG A 94 7.97 -6.79 -15.96
N TYR A 95 8.76 -6.03 -15.21
CA TYR A 95 9.37 -4.77 -15.60
C TYR A 95 10.85 -4.72 -15.15
N PRO A 96 11.74 -5.51 -15.78
CA PRO A 96 13.14 -5.60 -15.38
C PRO A 96 13.86 -4.25 -15.43
N ASP A 97 13.54 -3.38 -16.40
CA ASP A 97 14.17 -2.06 -16.53
C ASP A 97 13.89 -1.16 -15.32
N LEU A 98 12.65 -1.18 -14.81
CA LEU A 98 12.28 -0.45 -13.59
C LEU A 98 12.92 -1.04 -12.34
N TYR A 99 13.17 -2.35 -12.31
CA TYR A 99 13.91 -2.98 -11.22
C TYR A 99 15.37 -2.51 -11.21
N GLU A 100 16.01 -2.43 -12.38
CA GLU A 100 17.38 -1.92 -12.52
C GLU A 100 17.47 -0.43 -12.17
N GLU A 101 16.49 0.37 -12.58
CA GLU A 101 16.39 1.78 -12.18
C GLU A 101 16.29 1.90 -10.66
N ALA A 102 15.45 1.09 -10.01
CA ALA A 102 15.33 1.07 -8.55
C ALA A 102 16.65 0.68 -7.86
N LYS A 103 17.35 -0.32 -8.40
CA LYS A 103 18.67 -0.75 -7.92
C LYS A 103 19.71 0.36 -8.01
N SER A 104 19.65 1.18 -9.06
CA SER A 104 20.56 2.32 -9.24
C SER A 104 20.48 3.36 -8.12
N TYR A 105 19.36 3.43 -7.40
CA TYR A 105 19.15 4.37 -6.30
C TYR A 105 19.70 3.90 -4.95
N GLU A 106 20.11 2.63 -4.79
CA GLU A 106 20.74 2.11 -3.57
C GLU A 106 22.20 2.59 -3.46
N LYS A 107 22.39 3.92 -3.43
CA LYS A 107 23.69 4.58 -3.37
C LYS A 107 24.10 4.86 -1.92
N PRO A 108 25.41 4.81 -1.62
CA PRO A 108 25.91 5.23 -0.31
C PRO A 108 25.61 6.71 -0.06
N ASN A 109 25.10 7.01 1.13
CA ASN A 109 24.89 8.38 1.56
C ASN A 109 26.24 9.11 1.64
N HIS A 110 26.32 10.28 1.02
CA HIS A 110 27.56 11.04 0.91
C HIS A 110 28.06 11.57 2.27
N ILE A 111 27.17 11.66 3.27
CA ILE A 111 27.49 12.19 4.60
C ILE A 111 27.98 11.10 5.54
N ASN A 112 27.27 9.96 5.61
CA ASN A 112 27.50 8.92 6.62
C ASN A 112 28.06 7.61 6.04
N GLY A 113 28.19 7.50 4.71
CA GLY A 113 28.65 6.27 4.03
C GLY A 113 27.65 5.11 4.01
N ASN A 114 26.61 5.14 4.85
CA ASN A 114 25.57 4.10 4.91
C ASN A 114 24.80 4.01 3.58
N VAL A 115 24.63 2.79 3.08
CA VAL A 115 23.79 2.51 1.91
C VAL A 115 22.34 2.37 2.35
N PHE A 116 21.45 3.06 1.67
CA PHE A 116 20.01 2.89 1.86
C PHE A 116 19.53 1.72 1.01
N TYR A 117 18.85 0.76 1.63
CA TYR A 117 18.24 -0.38 0.95
C TYR A 117 16.73 -0.27 0.93
N TRP A 118 16.12 -0.55 -0.22
CA TRP A 118 14.66 -0.52 -0.35
C TRP A 118 13.99 -1.58 0.52
N CYS A 119 14.63 -2.74 0.68
CA CYS A 119 14.14 -3.82 1.51
C CYS A 119 14.65 -3.77 2.97
N GLY A 120 15.23 -2.63 3.39
CA GLY A 120 15.71 -2.36 4.75
C GLY A 120 16.96 -3.15 5.15
N ASN A 121 16.87 -4.49 5.15
CA ASN A 121 17.94 -5.38 5.58
C ASN A 121 18.68 -6.12 4.45
N GLU A 122 18.26 -5.94 3.21
CA GLU A 122 18.87 -6.57 2.03
C GLU A 122 18.82 -5.62 0.84
N SER A 123 19.87 -5.65 0.01
CA SER A 123 19.91 -4.90 -1.25
C SER A 123 19.08 -5.59 -2.33
N LEU A 124 18.71 -4.83 -3.35
CA LEU A 124 18.07 -5.41 -4.54
C LEU A 124 19.00 -6.36 -5.27
N THR A 125 20.32 -6.16 -5.24
CA THR A 125 21.31 -7.10 -5.81
C THR A 125 21.30 -8.46 -5.12
N GLU A 126 21.10 -8.50 -3.80
CA GLU A 126 20.99 -9.77 -3.07
C GLU A 126 19.61 -10.43 -3.29
N LEU A 127 18.55 -9.62 -3.35
CA LEU A 127 17.19 -10.09 -3.60
C LEU A 127 17.05 -10.75 -4.97
N GLU A 128 17.78 -10.23 -5.97
CA GLU A 128 17.65 -10.62 -7.37
C GLU A 128 18.20 -12.00 -7.70
N LYS A 129 18.94 -12.62 -6.77
CA LYS A 129 19.51 -13.96 -6.91
C LYS A 129 18.38 -14.99 -7.06
N PRO A 130 18.47 -15.94 -8.02
CA PRO A 130 17.39 -16.90 -8.28
C PRO A 130 16.94 -17.69 -7.04
N GLU A 131 17.88 -18.14 -6.22
CA GLU A 131 17.61 -18.86 -4.98
C GLU A 131 16.81 -18.02 -3.98
N ARG A 132 17.14 -16.72 -3.87
CA ARG A 132 16.47 -15.78 -2.97
C ARG A 132 15.05 -15.49 -3.45
N MET A 133 14.86 -15.27 -4.75
CA MET A 133 13.54 -15.07 -5.34
C MET A 133 12.64 -16.28 -5.13
N ALA A 134 13.14 -17.51 -5.38
CA ALA A 134 12.39 -18.74 -5.16
C ALA A 134 11.96 -18.91 -3.70
N LEU A 135 12.84 -18.57 -2.75
CA LEU A 135 12.52 -18.58 -1.32
C LEU A 135 11.42 -17.57 -0.96
N ILE A 136 11.47 -16.36 -1.52
CA ILE A 136 10.45 -15.32 -1.30
C ILE A 136 9.08 -15.80 -1.82
N GLU A 137 9.02 -16.40 -3.01
CA GLU A 137 7.79 -16.94 -3.59
C GLU A 137 7.23 -18.10 -2.76
N SER A 138 8.08 -19.03 -2.32
CA SER A 138 7.68 -20.14 -1.45
C SER A 138 7.10 -19.63 -0.12
N ASN A 139 7.76 -18.67 0.53
CA ASN A 139 7.28 -18.08 1.77
C ASN A 139 5.96 -17.32 1.58
N TRP A 140 5.81 -16.62 0.47
CA TRP A 140 4.57 -15.95 0.12
C TRP A 140 3.42 -16.95 -0.03
N ASN A 141 3.63 -18.02 -0.80
CA ASN A 141 2.61 -19.05 -1.02
C ASN A 141 2.20 -19.73 0.29
N LYS A 142 3.15 -20.11 1.15
CA LYS A 142 2.86 -20.65 2.49
C LYS A 142 2.04 -19.67 3.34
N SER A 143 2.34 -18.37 3.25
CA SER A 143 1.57 -17.35 3.96
C SER A 143 0.14 -17.24 3.41
N GLN A 144 -0.05 -17.33 2.09
CA GLN A 144 -1.38 -17.32 1.47
C GLN A 144 -2.20 -18.56 1.85
N GLU A 145 -1.59 -19.75 1.82
CA GLU A 145 -2.23 -20.99 2.25
C GLU A 145 -2.68 -20.94 3.72
N ARG A 146 -1.84 -20.39 4.60
CA ARG A 146 -2.18 -20.22 6.02
C ARG A 146 -3.37 -19.27 6.20
N LEU A 147 -3.39 -18.16 5.48
CA LEU A 147 -4.50 -17.20 5.51
C LEU A 147 -5.79 -17.84 4.97
N GLY A 148 -5.71 -18.60 3.89
CA GLY A 148 -6.84 -19.36 3.35
C GLY A 148 -7.38 -20.38 4.34
N LYS A 149 -6.52 -21.13 5.03
CA LYS A 149 -6.93 -22.10 6.07
C LYS A 149 -7.59 -21.44 7.28
N GLN A 150 -7.14 -20.25 7.69
CA GLN A 150 -7.77 -19.52 8.79
C GLN A 150 -9.21 -19.08 8.44
N GLN A 151 -9.51 -18.83 7.17
CA GLN A 151 -10.88 -18.53 6.73
C GLN A 151 -11.84 -19.74 6.80
N PHE A 152 -11.35 -20.97 6.93
CA PHE A 152 -12.22 -22.15 7.11
C PHE A 152 -12.71 -22.34 8.56
N ASN A 153 -12.08 -21.73 9.54
CA ASN A 153 -12.49 -21.80 10.96
C ASN A 153 -13.38 -20.60 11.37
N LEU A 154 -14.22 -20.11 10.44
CA LEU A 154 -15.15 -19.01 10.68
C LEU A 154 -16.48 -19.54 11.21
N SER A 155 -17.15 -18.76 12.05
CA SER A 155 -18.46 -19.13 12.59
C SER A 155 -19.52 -19.14 11.48
N LEU A 156 -20.59 -19.91 11.67
CA LEU A 156 -21.71 -19.99 10.72
C LEU A 156 -22.32 -18.61 10.40
N ALA A 157 -22.30 -17.70 11.39
CA ALA A 157 -22.73 -16.32 11.24
C ALA A 157 -21.82 -15.49 10.30
N GLN A 158 -20.51 -15.79 10.28
CA GLN A 158 -19.56 -15.15 9.36
C GLN A 158 -19.70 -15.70 7.93
N THR A 159 -20.09 -16.97 7.77
CA THR A 159 -20.27 -17.62 6.46
C THR A 159 -21.63 -17.32 5.81
N LEU A 160 -22.74 -17.33 6.57
CA LEU A 160 -24.07 -17.00 6.06
C LEU A 160 -24.41 -15.50 6.09
N GLY A 161 -23.80 -14.72 6.99
CA GLY A 161 -24.05 -13.30 7.14
C GLY A 161 -23.31 -12.40 6.12
N GLY A 162 -22.63 -12.99 5.14
CA GLY A 162 -21.88 -12.24 4.12
C GLY A 162 -20.62 -11.52 4.65
N LEU A 163 -20.20 -11.80 5.89
CA LEU A 163 -19.02 -11.19 6.50
C LEU A 163 -17.75 -11.92 6.05
N LYS A 164 -17.17 -11.47 4.94
CA LYS A 164 -15.83 -11.91 4.54
C LYS A 164 -14.82 -11.45 5.58
N VAL A 165 -14.16 -12.40 6.25
CA VAL A 165 -13.02 -12.08 7.12
C VAL A 165 -11.82 -11.75 6.25
N GLU A 166 -11.52 -10.46 6.20
CA GLU A 166 -10.34 -9.99 5.52
C GLU A 166 -9.08 -10.47 6.25
N PRO A 167 -8.04 -10.91 5.51
CA PRO A 167 -6.75 -11.19 6.12
C PRO A 167 -6.27 -9.95 6.86
N GLN A 168 -5.72 -10.10 8.07
CA GLN A 168 -5.12 -9.01 8.86
C GLN A 168 -4.23 -8.15 7.96
N ARG A 169 -4.76 -6.98 7.55
CA ARG A 169 -4.07 -6.05 6.66
C ARG A 169 -3.05 -5.32 7.49
N ARG A 170 -1.80 -5.37 7.03
CA ARG A 170 -0.68 -4.65 7.64
C ARG A 170 -0.94 -3.15 7.61
N GLU A 171 -0.37 -2.47 8.60
CA GLU A 171 -0.39 -1.02 8.79
C GLU A 171 -0.28 -0.27 7.46
N GLY A 172 -1.25 0.61 7.21
CA GLY A 172 -1.24 1.50 6.05
C GLY A 172 0.00 2.39 6.06
N CYS A 173 0.35 2.96 4.90
CA CYS A 173 1.43 3.93 4.83
C CYS A 173 1.10 5.11 5.76
N LEU A 174 1.90 5.31 6.81
CA LEU A 174 1.72 6.32 7.86
C LEU A 174 2.11 7.73 7.39
N ILE A 175 2.12 7.99 6.08
CA ILE A 175 2.49 9.29 5.51
C ILE A 175 1.56 10.43 5.96
N CYS A 176 0.41 10.10 6.55
CA CYS A 176 -0.57 11.04 7.10
C CYS A 176 -0.51 11.21 8.63
N GLN A 177 0.44 10.58 9.34
CA GLN A 177 0.60 10.71 10.81
C GLN A 177 1.60 11.80 11.23
N LEU A 178 1.92 12.74 10.34
CA LEU A 178 2.81 13.88 10.64
C LEU A 178 2.02 15.10 11.10
#